data_AF-A0A2V6I3A3-F1
#
_entry.id   AF-A0A2V6I3A3-F1
#
_cell.length_a   1.000
_cell.length_b   1.000
_cell.length_c   1.000
_cell.angle_alpha   90.00
_cell.angle_beta   90.00
_cell.angle_gamma   90.00
#
_symmetry.space_group_name_H-M   'P 1'
#
loop_
_entity.id
_entity.type
_entity.pdbx_description
1 polymer ?
#
loop_
_entity_poly.entity_id
_entity_poly.type
_entity_poly.pdbx_seq_one_letter_code
_entity_poly.pdbx_strand_id
1 'polypeptide(L)' 'MAQLQSRLASAGYYHGAIDGIMGPATRRAIRAYERDHGYVG' A
#
# COMPACT_ATOMS: atom_id res chain seq x y z
N MET A 1 6.61 3.49 7.91
CA MET A 1 5.60 3.87 6.89
C MET A 1 6.19 4.00 5.49
N ALA A 2 7.25 4.77 5.26
CA ALA A 2 7.88 4.89 3.93
C ALA A 2 8.30 3.53 3.34
N GLN A 3 8.84 2.63 4.16
CA GLN A 3 9.18 1.26 3.73
C GLN A 3 7.96 0.44 3.28
N LEU A 4 6.80 0.64 3.91
CA LEU A 4 5.55 -0.04 3.51
C LEU A 4 5.05 0.49 2.16
N GLN A 5 5.04 1.82 1.97
CA GLN A 5 4.71 2.43 0.68
C GLN A 5 5.65 1.96 -0.42
N SER A 6 6.96 1.86 -0.15
CA SER A 6 7.93 1.34 -1.11
C SER A 6 7.62 -0.11 -1.51
N ARG A 7 7.33 -1.00 -0.54
CA ARG A 7 6.93 -2.38 -0.81
C ARG A 7 5.63 -2.46 -1.63
N LEU A 8 4.62 -1.66 -1.26
CA LEU A 8 3.36 -1.58 -2.00
C LEU A 8 3.57 -1.05 -3.42
N ALA A 9 4.50 -0.11 -3.62
CA ALA A 9 4.82 0.41 -4.95
C ALA A 9 5.53 -0.64 -5.80
N SER A 10 6.52 -1.35 -5.24
CA SER A 10 7.19 -2.46 -5.91
C SER A 10 6.25 -3.61 -6.27
N ALA A 11 5.21 -3.83 -5.45
CA ALA A 11 4.15 -4.80 -5.74
C ALA A 11 3.04 -4.25 -6.67
N GLY A 12 3.13 -3.00 -7.16
CA GLY A 12 2.17 -2.40 -8.09
C GLY A 12 0.90 -1.83 -7.46
N TYR A 13 0.82 -1.80 -6.13
CA TYR A 13 -0.37 -1.33 -5.39
C TYR A 13 -0.34 0.16 -5.04
N TYR A 14 0.84 0.79 -5.04
CA TYR A 14 1.00 2.19 -4.64
C TYR A 14 1.73 3.03 -5.70
N HIS A 15 1.10 4.12 -6.13
CA HIS A 15 1.62 5.03 -7.16
C HIS A 15 1.80 6.47 -6.65
N GLY A 16 1.67 6.67 -5.33
CA GLY A 16 1.86 7.98 -4.69
C GLY A 16 3.31 8.23 -4.28
N ALA A 17 3.55 9.40 -3.68
CA ALA A 17 4.86 9.73 -3.12
C ALA A 17 5.20 8.81 -1.94
N ILE A 18 6.42 8.28 -1.89
CA ILE A 18 6.94 7.51 -0.75
C ILE A 18 7.39 8.51 0.33
N ASP A 19 6.41 9.15 0.95
CA ASP A 19 6.58 10.25 1.92
C ASP A 19 6.51 9.79 3.39
N GLY A 20 6.16 8.52 3.62
CA GLY A 20 5.93 7.97 4.96
C GLY A 20 4.59 8.36 5.58
N ILE A 21 3.70 9.01 4.84
CA ILE A 21 2.41 9.47 5.34
C ILE A 21 1.33 8.40 5.09
N MET A 22 0.58 8.06 6.14
CA MET A 22 -0.57 7.16 6.03
C MET A 22 -1.80 7.89 5.49
N GLY A 23 -1.72 8.34 4.23
CA GLY A 23 -2.79 9.04 3.53
C GLY A 23 -3.86 8.12 2.92
N PRO A 24 -4.89 8.69 2.27
CA PRO A 24 -5.92 7.93 1.58
C PRO A 24 -5.36 6.97 0.52
N ALA A 25 -4.32 7.38 -0.21
CA ALA A 25 -3.65 6.55 -1.21
C ALA A 25 -2.97 5.33 -0.57
N THR A 26 -2.24 5.53 0.53
CA THR A 26 -1.57 4.46 1.27
C THR A 26 -2.58 3.45 1.79
N ARG A 27 -3.71 3.92 2.35
CA ARG A 27 -4.81 3.06 2.81
C ARG A 27 -5.48 2.27 1.67
N ARG A 28 -5.66 2.87 0.48
CA ARG A 28 -6.19 2.13 -0.68
C ARG A 28 -5.23 1.04 -1.14
N ALA A 29 -3.94 1.34 -1.20
CA ALA A 29 -2.91 0.38 -1.59
C ALA A 29 -2.84 -0.81 -0.62
N ILE A 30 -2.90 -0.55 0.68
CA ILE A 30 -2.95 -1.60 1.71
C ILE A 30 -4.17 -2.51 1.49
N ARG A 31 -5.38 -1.93 1.35
CA ARG A 31 -6.59 -2.74 1.13
C ARG A 31 -6.57 -3.54 -0.17
N ALA A 32 -5.98 -2.99 -1.23
CA ALA A 32 -5.84 -3.69 -2.50
C ALA A 32 -4.86 -4.86 -2.38
N TYR A 33 -3.73 -4.64 -1.73
CA TYR A 33 -2.75 -5.67 -1.42
C TYR A 33 -3.35 -6.78 -0.54
N GLU A 34 -4.05 -6.43 0.54
CA GLU A 34 -4.70 -7.37 1.46
C GLU A 34 -5.78 -8.22 0.75
N ARG A 35 -6.58 -7.59 -0.12
CA ARG A 35 -7.59 -8.28 -0.92
C ARG A 35 -6.98 -9.32 -1.85
N ASP A 36 -5.90 -8.97 -2.54
CA ASP A 36 -5.25 -9.85 -3.50
C ASP A 36 -4.51 -11.02 -2.81
N HIS A 37 -3.92 -10.76 -1.65
CA HIS A 37 -3.20 -11.77 -0.86
C HIS A 37 -4.12 -12.60 0.05
N GLY A 38 -5.45 -12.48 -0.11
CA GLY A 38 -6.40 -13.34 0.57
C GLY A 38 -6.46 -13.14 2.09
N TYR A 39 -6.06 -11.98 2.62
CA TYR A 39 -6.45 -11.56 3.98
C TYR A 39 -7.92 -11.13 3.96
N VAL A 40 -8.79 -12.06 3.57
CA VAL A 40 -10.15 -12.11 4.11
C VAL A 40 -9.92 -12.61 5.54
N GLY A 41 -10.01 -11.69 6.50
CA GLY A 41 -10.03 -12.06 7.91
C GLY A 41 -11.09 -13.11 8.20
#